data_AF-A0A914QKH4-F1
#
_entry.id   AF-A0A914QKH4-F1
#
_cell.length_a   1.000
_cell.length_b   1.000
_cell.length_c   1.000
_cell.angle_alpha   90.00
_cell.angle_beta   90.00
_cell.angle_gamma   90.00
#
_symmetry.space_group_name_H-M   'P 1'
#
loop_
_entity.id
_entity.type
_entity.pdbx_description
1 polymer ?
#
loop_
_entity_poly.entity_id
_entity_poly.type
_entity_poly.pdbx_seq_one_letter_code
_entity_poly.pdbx_strand_id
1 'polypeptide(L)'
;MSTTTFRTSLKLITVSLIILQINADAIDKSVKQGLSDILDIKIPGVTVRQCSCDEQNQCTEEIKNQVFDCADTCWSNFEKITKDPKELKECVDSKEVVFNNFVGCIQTNLHACVSDMHGPQIEKHDILKMFDVAEQKIVSQRESIRK
;
A
#
# COMPACT_ATOMS: atom_id res chain seq x y z
N MET A 1 20.51 -27.42 42.36
CA MET A 1 21.14 -26.25 41.72
C MET A 1 20.46 -26.03 40.36
N SER A 2 19.19 -25.61 40.33
CA SER A 2 18.40 -25.58 39.07
C SER A 2 17.33 -24.47 38.97
N THR A 3 17.36 -23.45 39.83
CA THR A 3 16.35 -22.38 39.85
C THR A 3 16.79 -21.10 39.14
N THR A 4 18.09 -20.91 38.89
CA THR A 4 18.61 -19.69 38.26
C THR A 4 18.48 -19.71 36.73
N THR A 5 18.62 -20.87 36.11
CA THR A 5 18.61 -21.04 34.63
C THR A 5 17.22 -20.85 34.01
N PHE A 6 16.15 -21.13 34.75
CA PHE A 6 14.76 -20.99 34.25
C PHE A 6 14.30 -19.52 34.21
N ARG A 7 14.82 -18.68 35.11
CA ARG A 7 14.41 -17.29 35.28
C ARG A 7 15.04 -16.35 34.25
N THR A 8 16.21 -16.71 33.72
CA THR A 8 16.88 -15.99 32.62
C THR A 8 16.23 -16.26 31.27
N SER A 9 15.81 -17.50 31.00
CA SER A 9 15.11 -17.87 29.75
C SER A 9 13.76 -17.17 29.61
N LEU A 10 12.99 -17.02 30.71
CA LEU A 10 11.70 -16.32 30.70
C LEU A 10 11.85 -14.82 30.42
N LYS A 11 12.93 -14.19 30.91
CA LYS A 11 13.25 -12.78 30.64
C LYS A 11 13.70 -12.53 29.21
N LEU A 12 14.39 -13.48 28.57
CA LEU A 12 14.78 -13.38 27.17
C LEU A 12 13.57 -13.48 26.23
N ILE A 13 12.61 -14.35 26.56
CA ILE A 13 11.36 -14.49 25.80
C ILE A 13 10.51 -13.22 25.89
N THR A 14 10.39 -12.61 27.07
CA THR A 14 9.63 -11.35 27.22
C THR A 14 10.31 -10.17 26.52
N VAL A 15 11.65 -10.10 26.53
CA VAL A 15 12.38 -9.04 25.80
C VAL A 15 12.19 -9.19 24.28
N SER A 16 12.27 -10.40 23.72
CA SER A 16 12.03 -10.62 22.29
C SER A 16 10.58 -10.30 21.86
N LEU A 17 9.58 -10.60 22.70
CA LEU A 17 8.19 -10.22 22.45
C LEU A 17 7.98 -8.69 22.48
N ILE A 18 8.63 -8.00 23.41
CA ILE A 18 8.57 -6.53 23.50
C ILE A 18 9.23 -5.89 22.27
N ILE A 19 10.38 -6.39 21.80
CA ILE A 19 11.04 -5.88 20.59
C ILE A 19 10.17 -6.03 19.33
N LEU A 20 9.40 -7.12 19.22
CA LEU A 20 8.47 -7.32 18.10
C LEU A 20 7.28 -6.34 18.11
N GLN A 21 6.76 -5.97 19.29
CA GLN A 21 5.60 -5.07 19.38
C GLN A 21 5.94 -3.60 19.08
N ILE A 22 7.13 -3.13 19.48
CA ILE A 22 7.50 -1.71 19.29
C ILE A 22 7.61 -1.35 17.79
N ASN A 23 7.97 -2.31 16.93
CA ASN A 23 8.16 -2.06 15.50
C ASN A 23 6.83 -1.88 14.74
N ALA A 24 5.77 -2.61 15.11
CA ALA A 24 4.49 -2.53 14.41
C ALA A 24 3.81 -1.16 14.60
N ASP A 25 3.82 -0.64 15.83
CA ASP A 25 3.17 0.64 16.16
C ASP A 25 3.90 1.85 15.54
N ALA A 26 5.24 1.79 15.47
CA ALA A 26 6.05 2.84 14.87
C ALA A 26 5.88 2.90 13.34
N ILE A 27 5.78 1.73 12.69
CA ILE A 27 5.53 1.63 11.24
C ILE A 27 4.11 2.10 10.92
N ASP A 28 3.10 1.65 11.67
CA ASP A 28 1.69 2.04 11.45
C ASP A 28 1.50 3.56 11.55
N LYS A 29 2.06 4.20 12.58
CA LYS A 29 2.00 5.66 12.74
C LYS A 29 2.65 6.41 11.58
N SER A 30 3.82 5.94 11.13
CA SER A 30 4.58 6.57 10.05
C SER A 30 3.88 6.43 8.70
N VAL A 31 3.26 5.27 8.45
CA VAL A 31 2.48 5.00 7.24
C VAL A 31 1.20 5.85 7.22
N LYS A 32 0.47 5.93 8.34
CA LYS A 32 -0.74 6.76 8.45
C LYS A 32 -0.46 8.23 8.19
N GLN A 33 0.58 8.77 8.82
CA GLN A 33 0.96 10.17 8.64
C GLN A 33 1.55 10.43 7.24
N GLY A 34 2.26 9.45 6.68
CA GLY A 34 2.73 9.47 5.30
C GLY A 34 1.59 9.63 4.29
N LEU A 35 0.56 8.79 4.45
CA LEU A 35 -0.61 8.73 3.59
C LEU A 35 -1.54 9.93 3.74
N SER A 36 -1.79 10.42 4.96
CA SER A 36 -2.68 11.57 5.17
C SER A 36 -2.22 12.81 4.40
N ASP A 37 -0.92 13.12 4.45
CA ASP A 37 -0.38 14.30 3.78
C ASP A 37 -0.46 14.20 2.25
N ILE A 38 -0.46 12.98 1.71
CA ILE A 38 -0.60 12.75 0.27
C ILE A 38 -2.08 12.86 -0.10
N LEU A 39 -2.97 12.22 0.66
CA LEU A 39 -4.39 12.16 0.36
C LEU A 39 -5.10 13.52 0.47
N ASP A 40 -4.57 14.48 1.24
CA ASP A 40 -5.18 15.81 1.38
C ASP A 40 -4.79 16.83 0.29
N ILE A 41 -3.98 16.43 -0.70
CA ILE A 41 -3.52 17.34 -1.76
C ILE A 41 -4.67 17.63 -2.74
N LYS A 42 -5.14 18.87 -2.73
CA LYS A 42 -6.29 19.36 -3.52
C LYS A 42 -5.92 20.55 -4.40
N ILE A 43 -6.66 20.71 -5.49
CA ILE A 43 -6.58 21.86 -6.39
C ILE A 43 -7.51 22.96 -5.85
N PRO A 44 -6.98 24.12 -5.41
CA PRO A 44 -7.79 25.16 -4.80
C PRO A 44 -8.89 25.68 -5.74
N GLY A 45 -10.12 25.75 -5.23
CA GLY A 45 -11.27 26.31 -5.96
C GLY A 45 -11.80 25.47 -7.12
N VAL A 46 -11.24 24.27 -7.34
CA VAL A 46 -11.71 23.35 -8.39
C VAL A 46 -12.48 22.21 -7.75
N THR A 47 -13.73 22.05 -8.15
CA THR A 47 -14.56 20.92 -7.75
C THR A 47 -14.76 19.94 -8.91
N VAL A 48 -15.06 18.70 -8.55
CA VAL A 48 -15.42 17.63 -9.49
C VAL A 48 -16.61 16.87 -8.93
N ARG A 49 -17.45 16.32 -9.81
CA ARG A 49 -18.52 15.40 -9.40
C ARG A 49 -17.89 14.15 -8.79
N GLN A 50 -18.36 13.75 -7.61
CA GLN A 50 -18.03 12.46 -7.03
C GLN A 50 -18.65 11.33 -7.86
N CYS A 51 -17.84 10.32 -8.18
CA CYS A 51 -18.28 9.16 -8.97
C CYS A 51 -19.33 8.31 -8.22
N SER A 52 -20.17 7.64 -9.00
CA SER A 52 -21.06 6.62 -8.46
C SER A 52 -20.29 5.34 -8.14
N CYS A 53 -20.91 4.46 -7.34
CA CYS A 53 -20.30 3.18 -7.02
C CYS A 53 -20.23 2.27 -8.26
N ASP A 54 -21.14 2.40 -9.21
CA ASP A 54 -21.07 1.67 -10.48
C ASP A 54 -19.86 2.12 -11.32
N GLU A 55 -19.62 3.43 -11.39
CA GLU A 55 -18.43 3.99 -12.07
C GLU A 55 -17.13 3.54 -11.36
N GLN A 56 -17.11 3.54 -10.03
CA GLN A 56 -15.96 3.07 -9.25
C GLN A 56 -15.71 1.57 -9.47
N ASN A 57 -16.76 0.75 -9.53
CA ASN A 57 -16.65 -0.68 -9.76
C ASN A 57 -16.01 -0.97 -11.12
N GLN A 58 -16.47 -0.28 -12.17
CA GLN A 58 -15.87 -0.42 -13.50
C GLN A 58 -14.39 -0.07 -13.50
N CYS A 59 -14.04 1.09 -12.93
CA CYS A 59 -12.65 1.53 -12.82
C CYS A 59 -11.79 0.53 -12.02
N THR A 60 -12.36 -0.07 -10.98
CA THR A 60 -11.65 -1.06 -10.16
C THR A 60 -11.33 -2.34 -10.93
N GLU A 61 -12.27 -2.83 -11.73
CA GLU A 61 -12.03 -3.98 -12.60
C GLU A 61 -11.00 -3.67 -13.69
N GLU A 62 -11.04 -2.47 -14.26
CA GLU A 62 -10.02 -2.02 -15.21
C GLU A 62 -8.61 -1.98 -14.59
N ILE A 63 -8.47 -1.45 -13.37
CA ILE A 63 -7.19 -1.41 -12.64
C ILE A 63 -6.66 -2.82 -12.37
N LYS A 64 -7.53 -3.74 -11.93
CA LYS A 64 -7.13 -5.14 -11.67
C LYS A 64 -6.48 -5.76 -12.90
N ASN A 65 -7.07 -5.55 -14.08
CA ASN A 65 -6.54 -6.07 -15.33
C ASN A 65 -5.24 -5.36 -15.75
N GLN A 66 -5.23 -4.02 -15.71
CA GLN A 66 -4.08 -3.23 -16.19
C GLN A 66 -2.81 -3.45 -15.38
N VAL A 67 -2.90 -3.74 -14.08
CA VAL A 67 -1.71 -3.95 -13.23
C VAL A 67 -0.92 -5.18 -13.67
N PHE A 68 -1.58 -6.29 -14.00
CA PHE A 68 -0.89 -7.49 -14.47
C PHE A 68 -0.33 -7.30 -15.88
N ASP A 69 -1.08 -6.66 -16.79
CA ASP A 69 -0.59 -6.35 -18.14
C ASP A 69 0.68 -5.47 -18.10
N CYS A 70 0.70 -4.48 -17.20
CA CYS A 70 1.84 -3.61 -16.98
C CYS A 70 3.04 -4.40 -16.41
N ALA A 71 2.78 -5.25 -15.42
CA ALA A 71 3.81 -6.08 -14.78
C ALA A 71 4.43 -7.08 -15.77
N ASP A 72 3.63 -7.68 -16.65
CA ASP A 72 4.08 -8.62 -17.68
C ASP A 72 5.06 -7.95 -18.64
N THR A 73 4.77 -6.73 -19.07
CA THR A 73 5.66 -5.93 -19.93
C THR A 73 6.99 -5.60 -19.23
N CYS A 74 6.92 -5.37 -17.91
CA CYS A 74 8.09 -5.05 -17.09
C CYS A 74 8.94 -6.27 -16.72
N TRP A 75 8.42 -7.49 -16.92
CA TRP A 75 9.03 -8.71 -16.40
C TRP A 75 10.45 -8.96 -16.91
N SER A 76 10.72 -8.56 -18.16
CA SER A 76 12.06 -8.65 -18.78
C SER A 76 13.17 -7.94 -17.98
N ASN A 77 12.84 -6.96 -17.14
CA ASN A 77 13.83 -6.29 -16.29
C ASN A 77 14.27 -7.17 -15.10
N PHE A 78 13.42 -8.09 -14.64
CA PHE A 78 13.73 -8.97 -13.50
C PHE A 78 14.73 -10.07 -13.86
N GLU A 79 14.89 -10.40 -15.14
CA GLU A 79 15.93 -11.31 -15.63
C GLU A 79 17.34 -10.84 -15.26
N LYS A 80 17.52 -9.53 -15.01
CA LYS A 80 18.81 -8.94 -14.60
C LYS A 80 19.06 -9.03 -13.09
N ILE A 81 18.05 -9.39 -12.30
CA ILE A 81 18.05 -9.27 -10.83
C ILE A 81 18.06 -10.65 -10.15
N THR A 82 17.39 -11.64 -10.75
CA THR A 82 17.30 -13.00 -10.20
C THR A 82 17.78 -14.05 -11.20
N LYS A 83 18.27 -15.18 -10.68
CA LYS A 83 18.68 -16.34 -11.49
C LYS A 83 17.50 -17.16 -11.99
N ASP A 84 16.35 -17.05 -11.31
CA ASP A 84 15.14 -17.83 -11.59
C ASP A 84 13.94 -16.89 -11.86
N PRO A 85 14.00 -16.04 -12.90
CA PRO A 85 12.96 -15.04 -13.18
C PRO A 85 11.62 -15.66 -13.53
N LYS A 86 11.62 -16.87 -14.09
CA LYS A 86 10.40 -17.61 -14.43
C LYS A 86 9.65 -18.09 -13.19
N GLU A 87 10.36 -18.72 -12.25
CA GLU A 87 9.76 -19.21 -11.00
C GLU A 87 9.24 -18.05 -10.14
N LEU A 88 9.97 -16.92 -10.12
CA LEU A 88 9.49 -15.70 -9.48
C LEU A 88 8.19 -15.20 -10.13
N LYS A 89 8.08 -15.27 -11.46
CA LYS A 89 6.87 -14.87 -12.19
C LYS A 89 5.69 -15.72 -11.80
N GLU A 90 5.86 -17.02 -11.90
CA GLU A 90 4.84 -18.00 -11.53
C GLU A 90 4.38 -17.80 -10.08
N CYS A 91 5.31 -17.47 -9.18
CA CYS A 91 4.98 -17.13 -7.80
C CYS A 91 4.12 -15.85 -7.72
N VAL A 92 4.51 -14.75 -8.37
CA VAL A 92 3.75 -13.49 -8.37
C VAL A 92 2.38 -13.65 -9.03
N ASP A 93 2.33 -14.31 -10.19
CA ASP A 93 1.09 -14.63 -10.92
C ASP A 93 0.14 -15.46 -10.02
N SER A 94 0.67 -16.44 -9.27
CA SER A 94 -0.13 -17.23 -8.33
C SER A 94 -0.76 -16.42 -7.18
N LYS A 95 -0.28 -15.18 -6.94
CA LYS A 95 -0.81 -14.26 -5.92
C LYS A 95 -1.80 -13.25 -6.48
N GLU A 96 -2.22 -13.38 -7.74
CA GLU A 96 -3.25 -12.53 -8.32
C GLU A 96 -4.50 -12.40 -7.42
N VAL A 97 -4.97 -13.53 -6.88
CA VAL A 97 -6.13 -13.54 -5.96
C VAL A 97 -5.89 -12.69 -4.72
N VAL A 98 -4.66 -12.67 -4.19
CA VAL A 98 -4.31 -11.85 -3.03
C VAL A 98 -4.39 -10.37 -3.37
N PHE A 99 -3.88 -9.98 -4.55
CA PHE A 99 -3.98 -8.61 -5.04
C PHE A 99 -5.43 -8.19 -5.29
N ASN A 100 -6.23 -9.04 -5.97
CA ASN A 100 -7.64 -8.76 -6.22
C ASN A 100 -8.44 -8.60 -4.93
N ASN A 101 -8.15 -9.41 -3.90
CA ASN A 101 -8.74 -9.28 -2.58
C ASN A 101 -8.32 -7.98 -1.87
N PHE A 102 -7.05 -7.59 -2.00
CA PHE A 102 -6.55 -6.33 -1.45
C PHE A 102 -7.26 -5.12 -2.08
N VAL A 103 -7.37 -5.08 -3.41
CA VAL A 103 -8.09 -4.04 -4.14
C VAL A 103 -9.56 -4.02 -3.74
N GLY A 104 -10.21 -5.18 -3.66
CA GLY A 104 -11.61 -5.28 -3.21
C GLY A 104 -11.83 -4.80 -1.77
N CYS A 105 -10.87 -5.07 -0.87
CA CYS A 105 -10.90 -4.56 0.49
C CYS A 105 -10.84 -3.03 0.52
N ILE A 106 -9.93 -2.43 -0.26
CA ILE A 106 -9.82 -0.98 -0.39
C ILE A 106 -11.12 -0.38 -0.92
N GLN A 107 -11.66 -0.92 -2.02
CA GLN A 107 -12.91 -0.49 -2.63
C GLN A 107 -14.07 -0.50 -1.63
N THR A 108 -14.15 -1.54 -0.81
CA THR A 108 -15.22 -1.71 0.21
C THR A 108 -15.09 -0.71 1.36
N ASN A 109 -13.87 -0.40 1.80
CA ASN A 109 -13.64 0.37 3.03
C ASN A 109 -13.35 1.87 2.81
N LEU A 110 -13.00 2.30 1.60
CA LEU A 110 -12.71 3.71 1.32
C LEU A 110 -13.96 4.60 1.26
N HIS A 111 -15.16 4.03 1.08
CA HIS A 111 -16.41 4.77 0.92
C HIS A 111 -16.29 5.97 -0.05
N ALA A 112 -15.55 5.77 -1.16
CA ALA A 112 -15.16 6.84 -2.07
C ALA A 112 -16.24 7.22 -3.11
N CYS A 113 -17.32 6.44 -3.19
CA CYS A 113 -18.41 6.62 -4.14
C CYS A 113 -19.75 6.90 -3.46
N VAL A 114 -20.71 7.36 -4.26
CA VAL A 114 -22.11 7.47 -3.87
C VAL A 114 -22.99 6.54 -4.70
N SER A 115 -24.20 6.23 -4.23
CA SER A 115 -25.10 5.33 -4.96
C SER A 115 -25.70 5.94 -6.24
N ASP A 116 -25.69 7.27 -6.37
CA ASP A 116 -26.33 7.98 -7.48
C ASP A 116 -25.30 8.45 -8.54
N MET A 117 -25.70 8.46 -9.82
CA MET A 117 -24.86 8.94 -10.92
C MET A 117 -24.59 10.45 -10.87
N HIS A 118 -25.41 11.22 -10.16
CA HIS A 118 -25.29 12.66 -9.95
C HIS A 118 -24.76 12.96 -8.54
N GLY A 119 -23.62 12.36 -8.20
CA GLY A 119 -22.97 12.60 -6.92
C GLY A 119 -22.67 14.08 -6.64
N PRO A 120 -22.42 14.42 -5.36
CA PRO A 120 -22.14 15.79 -4.95
C PRO A 120 -20.84 16.30 -5.60
N GLN A 121 -20.69 17.62 -5.64
CA GLN A 121 -19.42 18.24 -5.98
C GLN A 121 -18.46 18.15 -4.80
N ILE A 122 -17.26 17.62 -5.03
CA ILE A 122 -16.17 17.52 -4.05
C ILE A 122 -14.95 18.26 -4.55
N GLU A 123 -14.06 18.66 -3.65
CA GLU A 123 -12.79 19.28 -4.04
C GLU A 123 -11.94 18.28 -4.83
N LYS A 124 -11.39 18.75 -5.95
CA LYS A 124 -10.60 17.89 -6.83
C LYS A 124 -9.21 17.66 -6.25
N HIS A 125 -8.82 16.41 -6.08
CA HIS A 125 -7.46 16.04 -5.71
C HIS A 125 -6.47 16.25 -6.87
N ASP A 126 -5.25 16.67 -6.55
CA ASP A 126 -4.17 16.83 -7.53
C ASP A 126 -3.33 15.55 -7.59
N ILE A 127 -3.81 14.58 -8.38
CA ILE A 127 -3.22 13.23 -8.46
C ILE A 127 -1.74 13.26 -8.88
N LEU A 128 -1.37 14.16 -9.80
CA LEU A 128 0.03 14.27 -10.23
C LEU A 128 0.92 14.73 -9.08
N LYS A 129 0.49 15.76 -8.36
CA LYS A 129 1.21 16.24 -7.20
C LYS A 129 1.23 15.21 -6.05
N MET A 130 0.19 14.40 -5.92
CA MET A 130 0.18 13.27 -4.98
C MET A 130 1.29 12.27 -5.30
N PHE A 131 1.48 11.92 -6.58
CA PHE A 131 2.58 11.05 -7.01
C PHE A 131 3.95 11.69 -6.76
N ASP A 132 4.13 12.97 -7.09
CA ASP A 132 5.38 13.69 -6.85
C ASP A 132 5.76 13.68 -5.36
N VAL A 133 4.79 13.97 -4.48
CA VAL A 133 5.00 13.96 -3.02
C VAL A 133 5.26 12.54 -2.52
N ALA A 134 4.54 11.55 -3.03
CA ALA A 134 4.76 10.15 -2.67
C ALA A 134 6.17 9.69 -3.04
N GLU A 135 6.63 9.99 -4.25
CA GLU A 135 7.99 9.68 -4.72
C GLU A 135 9.04 10.34 -3.83
N GLN A 136 8.89 11.64 -3.56
CA GLN A 136 9.80 12.38 -2.67
C GLN A 136 9.87 11.75 -1.28
N LYS A 137 8.72 11.35 -0.71
CA LYS A 137 8.67 10.66 0.59
C LYS A 137 9.41 9.33 0.55
N ILE A 138 9.18 8.49 -0.47
CA ILE A 138 9.87 7.20 -0.63
C ILE A 138 11.39 7.39 -0.75
N VAL A 139 11.83 8.34 -1.58
CA VAL A 139 13.26 8.65 -1.75
C VAL A 139 13.87 9.13 -0.44
N SER A 140 13.20 10.05 0.28
CA SER A 140 13.70 10.55 1.56
C SER A 140 13.83 9.46 2.62
N GLN A 141 12.89 8.51 2.68
CA GLN A 141 12.95 7.37 3.60
C GLN A 141 14.12 6.44 3.26
N ARG A 142 14.35 6.16 1.98
CA ARG A 142 15.50 5.36 1.53
C ARG A 142 16.83 5.95 1.99
N GLU A 143 17.02 7.26 1.85
CA GLU A 143 18.24 7.93 2.28
C GLU A 143 18.41 7.93 3.81
N SER A 144 17.31 7.95 4.58
CA SER A 144 17.36 7.87 6.04
C SER A 144 17.79 6.48 6.57
N ILE A 145 17.51 5.41 5.82
CA ILE A 145 17.88 4.03 6.15
C ILE A 145 19.32 3.70 5.71
N ARG A 146 19.87 4.43 4.73
CA ARG A 146 21.23 4.21 4.21
C ARG A 146 22.35 4.80 5.10
N LYS A 147 22.01 5.65 6.07
CA LYS A 147 22.96 6.18 7.07
C LYS A 147 23.15 5.21 8.23
#